data_AF-A0A7L2KKU2-F1
#
_entry.id   AF-A0A7L2KKU2-F1
#
_cell.length_a   1.000
_cell.length_b   1.000
_cell.length_c   1.000
_cell.angle_alpha   90.00
_cell.angle_beta   90.00
_cell.angle_gamma   90.00
#
_symmetry.space_group_name_H-M   'P 1'
#
loop_
_entity.id
_entity.type
_entity.pdbx_description
1 polymer ?
#
loop_
_entity_poly.entity_id
_entity_poly.type
_entity_poly.pdbx_seq_one_letter_code
_entity_poly.pdbx_strand_id
1 'polypeptide(L)'
;MKTTSSLEPGEMLREIRKVLDANSCRCEPQERFVLLCAHGAPGHDSFVQWEMEVCKLPRLSLNGVRFKRIAGTSMAFKNIASKVANELKL
;
A
#
# COMPACT_ATOMS: atom_id res chain seq x y z
N MET A 1 11.85 9.90 -4.40
CA MET A 1 10.39 9.69 -4.22
C MET A 1 10.08 8.35 -4.85
N LYS A 2 9.71 7.30 -4.08
CA LYS A 2 9.55 5.93 -4.61
C LYS A 2 8.10 5.55 -4.92
N THR A 3 7.14 6.34 -4.43
CA THR A 3 5.71 6.02 -4.48
C THR A 3 4.90 7.11 -5.20
N THR A 4 5.55 7.88 -6.08
CA THR A 4 4.92 8.94 -6.89
C THR A 4 5.03 8.62 -8.36
N SER A 5 3.98 8.92 -9.14
CA SER A 5 3.91 8.54 -10.55
C SER A 5 2.99 9.44 -11.36
N SER A 6 3.24 9.51 -12.67
CA SER A 6 2.36 10.10 -13.68
C SER A 6 1.29 9.13 -14.19
N LEU A 7 1.39 7.84 -13.85
CA LEU A 7 0.40 6.82 -14.22
C LEU A 7 -1.00 7.17 -13.70
N GLU A 8 -2.03 6.75 -14.43
CA GLU A 8 -3.41 6.90 -14.00
C GLU A 8 -3.68 6.13 -12.70
N PRO A 9 -4.55 6.63 -11.79
CA PRO A 9 -4.83 5.96 -10.52
C PRO A 9 -5.26 4.49 -10.64
N GLY A 10 -5.97 4.14 -11.72
CA GLY A 10 -6.38 2.76 -11.99
C GLY A 10 -5.23 1.82 -12.36
N GLU A 11 -4.21 2.31 -13.08
CA GLU A 11 -2.98 1.56 -13.35
C GLU A 11 -2.16 1.39 -12.07
N MET A 12 -2.07 2.45 -11.26
CA MET A 12 -1.39 2.39 -9.96
C MET A 12 -2.04 1.36 -9.02
N LEU A 13 -3.38 1.35 -8.94
CA LEU A 13 -4.10 0.34 -8.13
C LEU A 13 -3.85 -1.08 -8.62
N ARG A 14 -3.75 -1.31 -9.93
CA ARG A 14 -3.42 -2.62 -10.50
C ARG A 14 -2.01 -3.06 -10.10
N GLU A 15 -1.02 -2.17 -10.21
CA GLU A 15 0.34 -2.50 -9.80
C GLU A 15 0.43 -2.72 -8.28
N ILE A 16 -0.28 -1.92 -7.47
CA ILE A 16 -0.37 -2.13 -6.02
C ILE A 16 -0.93 -3.52 -5.71
N ARG A 17 -2.06 -3.90 -6.34
CA ARG A 17 -2.68 -5.21 -6.11
C ARG A 17 -1.72 -6.35 -6.45
N LYS A 18 -1.00 -6.24 -7.56
CA LYS A 18 -0.02 -7.22 -8.01
C LYS A 18 1.15 -7.37 -7.03
N VAL A 19 1.72 -6.28 -6.54
CA VAL A 19 2.82 -6.33 -5.56
C VAL A 19 2.34 -6.89 -4.22
N LEU A 20 1.13 -6.53 -3.78
CA LEU A 20 0.53 -7.08 -2.56
C LEU A 20 0.33 -8.59 -2.67
N ASP A 21 -0.19 -9.07 -3.79
CA ASP A 21 -0.39 -10.50 -4.06
C ASP A 21 0.94 -11.27 -4.04
N ALA A 22 1.98 -10.75 -4.71
CA ALA A 22 3.33 -11.33 -4.70
C ALA A 22 3.96 -11.39 -3.30
N ASN A 23 3.52 -10.53 -2.38
CA ASN A 23 3.96 -10.49 -0.99
C ASN A 23 3.02 -11.22 -0.02
N SER A 24 2.10 -12.05 -0.53
CA SER A 24 1.11 -12.78 0.29
C SER A 24 0.30 -11.84 1.20
N CYS A 25 0.06 -10.61 0.75
CA CYS A 25 -0.76 -9.64 1.46
C CYS A 25 -2.20 -9.76 0.98
N ARG A 26 -3.12 -9.90 1.93
CA ARG A 26 -4.55 -9.78 1.65
C ARG A 26 -4.85 -8.32 1.40
N CYS A 27 -5.71 -8.03 0.43
CA CYS A 27 -6.24 -6.69 0.25
C CYS A 27 -7.69 -6.72 -0.21
N GLU A 28 -8.44 -5.70 0.21
CA GLU A 28 -9.86 -5.53 -0.04
C GLU A 28 -10.11 -4.07 -0.44
N PRO A 29 -10.88 -3.81 -1.50
CA PRO A 29 -11.25 -2.46 -1.86
C PRO A 29 -12.22 -1.89 -0.82
N GLN A 30 -11.91 -0.70 -0.30
CA GLN A 30 -12.74 0.01 0.65
C GLN A 30 -13.46 1.20 -0.01
N GLU A 31 -12.71 2.00 -0.77
CA GLU A 31 -13.22 3.12 -1.55
C GLU A 31 -12.57 3.15 -2.93
N ARG A 32 -12.96 4.12 -3.78
CA ARG A 32 -12.54 4.18 -5.21
C ARG A 32 -11.03 4.07 -5.42
N PHE A 33 -10.22 4.63 -4.52
CA PHE A 33 -8.76 4.61 -4.60
C PHE A 33 -8.09 4.15 -3.30
N VAL A 34 -8.84 3.44 -2.44
CA VAL A 34 -8.38 3.00 -1.12
C VAL A 34 -8.52 1.49 -1.00
N LEU A 35 -7.44 0.83 -0.60
CA LEU A 35 -7.36 -0.60 -0.30
C LEU A 35 -7.06 -0.80 1.17
N LEU A 36 -7.86 -1.63 1.85
CA LEU A 36 -7.50 -2.18 3.14
C LEU A 36 -6.62 -3.40 2.92
N CYS A 37 -5.42 -3.40 3.52
CA CYS A 37 -4.41 -4.43 3.34
C CYS A 37 -4.09 -5.10 4.68
N ALA A 38 -3.78 -6.39 4.65
CA ALA A 38 -3.34 -7.14 5.82
C ALA A 38 -2.24 -8.15 5.46
N HIS A 39 -1.28 -8.32 6.36
CA HIS A 39 -0.18 -9.27 6.22
C HIS A 39 0.03 -10.02 7.55
N GLY A 40 0.33 -11.31 7.46
CA GLY A 40 0.39 -12.21 8.61
C GLY A 40 -0.98 -12.72 9.07
N ALA A 41 -1.00 -13.33 10.25
CA ALA A 41 -2.19 -13.90 10.87
C ALA A 41 -2.50 -13.20 12.20
N PRO A 42 -3.78 -12.89 12.51
CA PRO A 42 -4.16 -12.31 13.79
C PRO A 42 -3.60 -13.11 14.98
N GLY A 43 -3.09 -12.41 15.99
CA GLY A 43 -2.47 -13.05 17.17
C GLY A 43 -0.96 -13.32 17.04
N HIS A 44 -0.34 -13.12 15.88
CA HIS A 44 1.11 -13.12 15.71
C HIS A 44 1.69 -11.70 15.72
N ASP A 45 2.92 -11.54 16.22
CA ASP A 45 3.63 -10.24 16.26
C ASP A 45 3.90 -9.62 14.88
N SER A 46 3.89 -10.46 13.84
CA SER A 46 4.03 -10.05 12.44
C SER A 46 2.73 -9.56 11.81
N PHE A 47 1.59 -9.67 12.51
CA PHE A 47 0.30 -9.20 12.01
C PHE A 47 0.30 -7.69 11.87
N VAL A 48 -0.15 -7.23 10.71
CA VAL A 48 -0.33 -5.82 10.43
C VAL A 48 -1.49 -5.61 9.47
N GLN A 49 -2.27 -4.56 9.73
CA GLN A 49 -3.33 -4.08 8.86
C GLN A 49 -3.07 -2.61 8.54
N TRP A 50 -3.23 -2.20 7.29
CA TRP A 50 -2.99 -0.83 6.85
C TRP A 50 -3.84 -0.46 5.64
N GLU A 51 -4.10 0.83 5.46
CA GLU A 51 -4.72 1.39 4.26
C GLU A 51 -3.63 1.80 3.27
N MET A 52 -3.86 1.53 1.99
CA MET A 52 -3.14 2.08 0.86
C MET A 52 -4.08 2.92 0.01
N GLU A 53 -3.74 4.18 -0.18
CA GLU A 53 -4.54 5.11 -0.96
C GLU A 53 -3.73 5.73 -2.10
N VAL A 54 -4.31 5.77 -3.30
CA VAL A 54 -3.78 6.57 -4.40
C VAL A 54 -4.38 7.97 -4.33
N CYS A 55 -3.54 8.98 -4.08
CA CYS A 55 -3.96 10.37 -3.94
C CYS A 55 -3.23 11.30 -4.91
N LYS A 56 -3.84 12.44 -5.24
CA LYS A 56 -3.19 13.49 -6.03
C LYS A 56 -2.27 14.31 -5.13
N LEU A 57 -1.07 14.64 -5.62
CA LEU A 57 -0.12 15.52 -4.96
C LEU A 57 -0.24 16.93 -5.59
N PRO A 58 -0.92 17.89 -4.92
CA PRO A 58 -1.30 19.16 -5.55
C PRO A 58 -0.13 20.00 -6.04
N ARG A 59 1.03 19.88 -5.38
CA ARG A 59 2.24 20.66 -5.72
C ARG A 59 3.04 20.10 -6.88
N LEU A 60 2.85 18.82 -7.20
CA LEU A 60 3.69 18.11 -8.18
C LEU A 60 2.90 17.70 -9.43
N SER A 61 1.57 17.85 -9.43
CA SER A 61 0.69 17.35 -10.49
C SER A 61 0.85 15.84 -10.76
N LEU A 62 1.35 15.09 -9.78
CA LEU A 62 1.56 13.64 -9.81
C LEU A 62 0.55 12.94 -8.90
N ASN A 63 0.40 11.64 -9.11
CA ASN A 63 -0.26 10.75 -8.15
C ASN A 63 0.79 10.21 -7.16
N GLY A 64 0.35 9.89 -5.95
CA GLY A 64 1.18 9.28 -4.91
C GLY A 64 0.42 8.16 -4.20
N VAL A 65 1.18 7.28 -3.53
CA VAL A 65 0.61 6.24 -2.68
C VAL A 65 0.84 6.58 -1.21
N ARG A 66 -0.24 6.75 -0.46
CA ARG A 66 -0.24 6.95 0.99
C ARG A 66 -0.41 5.62 1.70
N PHE A 67 0.42 5.37 2.70
CA PHE A 67 0.32 4.21 3.60
C PHE A 67 -0.11 4.69 4.97
N LYS A 68 -1.15 4.07 5.55
CA LYS A 68 -1.65 4.39 6.89
C LYS A 68 -1.87 3.12 7.69
N ARG A 69 -1.09 2.92 8.75
CA ARG A 69 -1.26 1.76 9.64
C ARG A 69 -2.61 1.84 10.38
N ILE A 70 -3.34 0.74 10.40
CA ILE A 70 -4.59 0.56 11.15
C ILE A 70 -4.37 -0.30 12.40
N ALA A 71 -3.65 -1.42 12.27
CA ALA A 71 -3.35 -2.33 13.38
C ALA A 71 -1.95 -2.97 13.24
N GLY A 72 -1.45 -3.56 14.31
CA GLY A 72 -0.14 -4.20 14.38
C GLY A 72 0.99 -3.29 14.86
N THR A 73 2.17 -3.87 15.06
CA THR A 73 3.33 -3.14 15.60
C THR A 73 3.92 -2.16 14.59
N SER A 74 4.58 -1.10 15.07
CA SER A 74 5.26 -0.13 14.19
C SER A 74 6.36 -0.79 13.36
N MET A 75 7.04 -1.79 13.93
CA MET A 75 8.12 -2.52 13.27
C MET A 75 7.58 -3.43 12.15
N ALA A 76 6.54 -4.22 12.41
CA ALA A 76 5.91 -5.07 11.40
C ALA A 76 5.39 -4.24 10.22
N PHE A 77 4.72 -3.11 10.52
CA PHE A 77 4.27 -2.17 9.49
C PHE A 77 5.41 -1.58 8.68
N LYS A 78 6.47 -1.08 9.33
CA LYS A 78 7.63 -0.51 8.64
C LYS A 78 8.26 -1.53 7.70
N ASN A 79 8.39 -2.78 8.12
CA ASN A 79 8.99 -3.84 7.32
C ASN A 79 8.19 -4.10 6.04
N ILE A 80 6.88 -4.35 6.14
CA ILE A 80 6.06 -4.66 4.96
C ILE A 80 5.84 -3.43 4.07
N ALA A 81 5.58 -2.26 4.65
CA ALA A 81 5.36 -1.03 3.88
C ALA A 81 6.62 -0.63 3.10
N SER A 82 7.81 -0.77 3.70
CA SER A 82 9.08 -0.49 3.00
C SER A 82 9.34 -1.50 1.88
N LYS A 83 9.02 -2.79 2.10
CA LYS A 83 9.16 -3.83 1.08
C LYS A 83 8.27 -3.54 -0.12
N VAL A 84 6.96 -3.35 0.11
CA VAL A 84 5.98 -3.01 -0.93
C VAL A 84 6.38 -1.73 -1.66
N ALA A 85 6.73 -0.66 -0.94
CA ALA A 85 7.13 0.61 -1.56
C ALA A 85 8.38 0.53 -2.44
N ASN A 86 9.28 -0.44 -2.20
CA ASN A 86 10.47 -0.66 -3.03
C ASN A 86 10.19 -1.51 -4.28
N GLU A 87 9.17 -2.38 -4.23
CA GLU A 87 8.81 -3.29 -5.32
C GLU A 87 7.80 -2.69 -6.29
N LEU A 88 7.07 -1.66 -5.87
CA LEU A 88 6.15 -0.90 -6.71
C LEU A 88 6.88 -0.27 -7.91
N LYS A 89 6.40 -0.59 -9.12
CA LYS A 89 6.88 0.02 -10.37
C LYS A 89 5.87 1.07 -10.85
N LEU A 90 5.97 2.25 -10.26
CA LEU A 90 5.09 3.39 -10.51
C LEU A 90 5.82 4.46 -11.32
#